data_AF-A0A529HQI1-F1
#
_entry.id   AF-A0A529HQI1-F1
#
_cell.length_a   1.000
_cell.length_b   1.000
_cell.length_c   1.000
_cell.angle_alpha   90.00
_cell.angle_beta   90.00
_cell.angle_gamma   90.00
#
_symmetry.space_group_name_H-M   'P 1'
#
loop_
_entity.id
_entity.type
_entity.pdbx_description
1 polymer ?
#
loop_
_entity_poly.entity_id
_entity_poly.type
_entity_poly.pdbx_seq_one_letter_code
_entity_poly.pdbx_strand_id
1 'polypeptide(L)'
;MLDADDLAIFPVDQWIADAVQWVALHLRPLFLAIKWPVENLLSFNDYILHEIPFPIFVVLVFLTAYRLASIGIAVFSAISLVVIAAIGVWTEAMTTLSLITTAIVFCTAIGVPTGIWCARNDKVWSVVRPVLD
;
A
#
# COMPACT_ATOMS: atom_id res chain seq x y z
N MET A 1 45.56 12.27 3.78
CA MET A 1 44.15 12.53 4.08
C MET A 1 43.74 11.38 4.97
N LEU A 2 43.48 11.64 6.25
CA LEU A 2 43.14 10.59 7.22
C LEU A 2 41.66 10.27 7.02
N ASP A 3 41.37 9.18 6.33
CA ASP A 3 40.00 8.69 6.19
C ASP A 3 39.53 8.15 7.55
N ALA A 4 38.30 8.51 7.94
CA ALA A 4 37.69 8.10 9.20
C ALA A 4 37.50 6.57 9.32
N ASP A 5 37.63 5.86 8.19
CA ASP A 5 37.51 4.42 8.06
C ASP A 5 38.69 3.65 8.69
N ASP A 6 39.86 4.28 8.87
CA ASP A 6 41.04 3.68 9.54
C ASP A 6 40.95 3.70 11.08
N LEU A 7 39.93 4.38 11.64
CA LEU A 7 39.64 4.47 13.08
C LEU A 7 38.55 3.47 13.52
N ALA A 8 38.00 2.68 12.60
CA ALA A 8 36.96 1.69 12.87
C ALA A 8 37.57 0.41 13.48
N ILE A 9 37.81 0.44 14.80
CA ILE A 9 38.33 -0.71 15.57
C ILE A 9 37.27 -1.84 15.68
N PHE A 10 35.99 -1.52 15.46
CA PHE A 10 34.89 -2.48 15.47
C PHE A 10 34.36 -2.74 14.05
N PRO A 11 34.40 -3.99 13.54
CA PRO A 11 33.90 -4.36 12.21
C PRO A 11 32.37 -4.47 12.18
N VAL A 12 31.69 -3.38 12.55
CA VAL A 12 30.22 -3.30 12.57
C VAL A 12 29.65 -3.39 11.15
N ASP A 13 30.39 -2.91 10.16
CA ASP A 13 30.06 -3.02 8.73
C ASP A 13 29.95 -4.48 8.28
N GLN A 14 30.92 -5.32 8.63
CA GLN A 14 30.94 -6.74 8.28
C GLN A 14 29.85 -7.50 9.03
N TRP A 15 29.65 -7.22 10.32
CA TRP A 15 28.59 -7.86 11.11
C TRP A 15 27.18 -7.50 10.61
N ILE A 16 26.94 -6.24 10.22
CA ILE A 16 25.67 -5.83 9.61
C ILE A 16 25.49 -6.51 8.26
N ALA A 17 26.52 -6.51 7.40
CA ALA A 17 26.47 -7.16 6.10
C ALA A 17 26.16 -8.66 6.23
N ASP A 18 26.85 -9.36 7.12
CA ASP A 18 26.64 -10.80 7.36
C ASP A 18 25.26 -11.07 7.97
N ALA A 19 24.80 -10.23 8.91
CA ALA A 19 23.47 -10.37 9.49
C ALA A 19 22.36 -10.13 8.45
N VAL A 20 22.49 -9.10 7.62
CA VAL A 20 21.54 -8.81 6.53
C VAL A 20 21.56 -9.93 5.50
N GLN A 21 22.74 -10.42 5.12
CA GLN A 21 22.89 -11.57 4.21
C GLN A 21 22.24 -12.83 4.79
N TRP A 22 22.46 -13.12 6.07
CA TRP A 22 21.87 -14.27 6.76
C TRP A 22 20.34 -14.16 6.81
N VAL A 23 19.80 -13.01 7.21
CA VAL A 23 18.35 -12.73 7.20
C VAL A 23 17.79 -12.85 5.78
N ALA A 24 18.47 -12.29 4.78
CA ALA A 24 18.03 -12.32 3.39
C ALA A 24 17.99 -13.75 2.82
N LEU A 25 18.87 -14.65 3.26
CA LEU A 25 18.90 -16.04 2.82
C LEU A 25 17.92 -16.94 3.58
N HIS A 26 17.85 -16.81 4.91
CA HIS A 26 16.98 -17.65 5.76
C HIS A 26 15.52 -17.18 5.80
N LEU A 27 15.28 -15.87 5.85
CA LEU A 27 13.93 -15.31 5.86
C LEU A 27 13.39 -15.03 4.44
N ARG A 28 14.18 -15.23 3.37
CA ARG A 28 13.68 -15.14 1.98
C ARG A 28 12.33 -15.82 1.75
N PRO A 29 12.14 -17.10 2.14
CA PRO A 29 10.85 -17.77 1.96
C PRO A 29 9.72 -17.10 2.75
N LEU A 30 10.01 -16.57 3.94
CA LEU A 30 9.05 -15.83 4.75
C LEU A 30 8.68 -14.48 4.10
N PHE A 31 9.65 -13.70 3.61
CA PHE A 31 9.38 -12.45 2.90
C PHE A 31 8.56 -12.69 1.63
N LEU A 32 8.87 -13.75 0.88
CA LEU A 32 8.09 -14.12 -0.29
C LEU A 32 6.68 -14.58 0.08
N ALA A 33 6.51 -15.34 1.16
CA ALA A 33 5.19 -15.77 1.64
C ALA A 33 4.30 -14.58 2.05
N ILE A 34 4.87 -13.54 2.66
CA ILE A 34 4.14 -12.31 3.02
C ILE A 34 3.87 -11.44 1.78
N LYS A 35 4.83 -11.35 0.84
CA LYS A 35 4.68 -10.56 -0.39
C LYS A 35 3.64 -11.15 -1.32
N TRP A 36 3.59 -12.47 -1.45
CA TRP A 36 2.74 -13.19 -2.39
C TRP A 36 1.26 -12.75 -2.36
N PRO A 37 0.55 -12.73 -1.22
CA PRO A 37 -0.85 -12.30 -1.21
C PRO A 37 -1.03 -10.83 -1.56
N VAL A 38 -0.09 -9.96 -1.13
CA VAL A 38 -0.13 -8.52 -1.42
C VAL A 38 0.07 -8.26 -2.90
N GLU A 39 1.07 -8.89 -3.51
CA GLU A 39 1.39 -8.75 -4.92
C GLU A 39 0.27 -9.30 -5.81
N ASN A 40 -0.31 -10.46 -5.47
CA ASN A 40 -1.45 -11.01 -6.23
C ASN A 40 -2.67 -10.09 -6.20
N LEU A 41 -3.03 -9.57 -5.01
CA LEU A 41 -4.17 -8.66 -4.89
C LEU A 41 -3.91 -7.34 -5.62
N LEU A 42 -2.71 -6.80 -5.49
CA LEU A 42 -2.31 -5.58 -6.19
C LEU A 42 -2.34 -5.76 -7.70
N SER A 43 -1.72 -6.83 -8.23
CA SER A 43 -1.67 -7.09 -9.66
C SER A 43 -3.05 -7.37 -10.23
N PHE A 44 -3.90 -8.07 -9.47
CA PHE A 44 -5.29 -8.33 -9.86
C PHE A 44 -6.10 -7.03 -9.97
N ASN A 45 -5.98 -6.15 -8.97
CA ASN A 45 -6.67 -4.88 -8.97
C ASN A 45 -6.15 -3.93 -10.06
N ASP A 46 -4.83 -3.86 -10.24
CA ASP A 46 -4.19 -3.04 -11.27
C ASP A 46 -4.60 -3.52 -12.68
N TYR A 47 -4.62 -4.84 -12.90
CA TYR A 47 -5.08 -5.44 -14.15
C TYR A 47 -6.54 -5.08 -14.45
N ILE A 48 -7.45 -5.24 -13.48
CA ILE A 48 -8.88 -4.90 -13.66
C ILE A 48 -9.05 -3.42 -14.00
N LEU A 49 -8.39 -2.53 -13.27
CA LEU A 49 -8.51 -1.08 -13.46
C LEU A 49 -8.00 -0.64 -14.83
N HIS A 50 -6.91 -1.23 -15.33
CA HIS A 50 -6.35 -0.92 -16.64
C HIS A 50 -7.09 -1.56 -17.82
N GLU A 51 -7.69 -2.74 -17.63
CA GLU A 51 -8.50 -3.41 -18.65
C GLU A 51 -9.81 -2.66 -18.95
N ILE A 52 -10.32 -1.88 -17.99
CA ILE A 52 -11.55 -1.11 -18.18
C ILE A 52 -11.28 0.09 -19.12
N PRO A 53 -12.00 0.19 -20.26
CA PRO A 53 -11.89 1.35 -21.13
C PRO A 53 -12.24 2.66 -20.41
N PHE A 54 -11.44 3.69 -20.62
CA PHE A 54 -11.62 5.05 -20.09
C PHE A 54 -13.09 5.53 -20.00
N PRO A 55 -13.89 5.51 -21.08
CA PRO A 55 -15.24 6.06 -21.02
C PRO A 55 -16.16 5.26 -20.08
N ILE A 56 -15.94 3.96 -19.94
CA ILE A 56 -16.72 3.10 -19.05
C ILE A 56 -16.40 3.42 -17.59
N PHE A 57 -15.11 3.63 -17.27
CA PHE A 57 -14.68 3.97 -15.92
C PHE A 57 -15.26 5.32 -15.47
N VAL A 58 -15.20 6.34 -16.31
CA VAL A 58 -15.77 7.67 -16.00
C VAL A 58 -17.27 7.59 -15.75
N VAL A 59 -18.01 6.83 -16.57
CA VAL A 59 -19.46 6.63 -16.38
C VAL A 59 -19.75 5.87 -15.07
N LEU A 60 -18.95 4.86 -14.73
CA LEU A 60 -19.09 4.13 -13.47
C LEU A 60 -18.86 5.03 -12.24
N VAL A 61 -17.81 5.85 -12.26
CA VAL A 61 -17.53 6.79 -11.18
C VAL A 61 -18.64 7.83 -11.08
N PHE A 62 -19.13 8.34 -12.21
CA PHE A 62 -20.25 9.29 -12.23
C PHE A 62 -21.52 8.69 -11.61
N LEU A 63 -21.89 7.46 -11.99
CA LEU A 63 -23.09 6.77 -11.47
C LEU A 63 -22.97 6.45 -9.98
N THR A 64 -21.80 6.01 -9.52
CA THR A 64 -21.57 5.72 -8.09
C THR A 64 -21.58 7.00 -7.26
N ALA A 65 -20.90 8.06 -7.71
CA ALA A 65 -20.92 9.36 -7.07
C ALA A 65 -22.32 9.98 -7.03
N TYR A 66 -23.11 9.81 -8.09
CA TYR A 66 -24.50 10.28 -8.13
C TYR A 66 -25.37 9.59 -7.08
N ARG A 67 -25.17 8.29 -6.85
CA ARG A 67 -25.97 7.51 -5.91
C ARG A 67 -25.58 7.71 -4.45
N LEU A 68 -24.30 7.95 -4.17
CA LEU A 68 -23.77 8.11 -2.80
C LEU A 68 -23.80 9.55 -2.29
N ALA A 69 -23.71 10.54 -3.19
CA ALA A 69 -23.56 11.94 -2.83
C ALA A 69 -24.60 12.82 -3.52
N SER A 70 -24.21 13.62 -4.52
CA SER A 70 -25.08 14.56 -5.23
C SER A 70 -24.62 14.75 -6.68
N ILE A 71 -25.53 15.25 -7.54
CA ILE A 71 -25.23 15.57 -8.95
C ILE A 71 -23.99 16.47 -9.10
N GLY A 72 -23.83 17.45 -8.20
CA GLY A 72 -22.69 18.38 -8.26
C GLY A 72 -21.35 17.68 -8.08
N ILE A 73 -21.27 16.74 -7.13
CA ILE A 73 -20.06 15.94 -6.86
C ILE A 73 -19.82 14.93 -7.98
N ALA A 74 -20.88 14.34 -8.53
CA ALA A 74 -20.80 13.41 -9.66
C ALA A 74 -20.21 14.09 -10.91
N VAL A 75 -20.74 15.25 -11.29
CA VAL A 75 -20.22 16.02 -12.44
C VAL A 75 -18.79 16.48 -12.18
N PHE A 76 -18.49 16.98 -10.98
CA PHE A 76 -17.14 17.43 -10.63
C PHE A 76 -16.11 16.30 -10.75
N SER A 77 -16.39 15.13 -10.17
CA SER A 77 -15.49 13.97 -10.24
C SER A 77 -15.29 13.45 -11.67
N ALA A 78 -16.35 13.41 -12.49
CA ALA A 78 -16.23 13.04 -13.90
C ALA A 78 -15.36 14.02 -14.69
N ILE A 79 -15.54 15.34 -14.48
CA ILE A 79 -14.70 16.36 -15.11
C ILE A 79 -13.24 16.19 -14.66
N SER A 80 -12.98 16.00 -13.36
CA SER A 80 -11.61 15.77 -12.86
C SER A 80 -10.95 14.56 -13.53
N LEU A 81 -11.66 13.43 -13.69
CA LEU A 81 -11.14 12.25 -14.36
C LEU A 81 -10.84 12.50 -15.85
N VAL A 82 -11.70 13.25 -16.54
CA VAL A 82 -11.48 13.65 -17.93
C VAL A 82 -10.25 14.55 -18.05
N VAL A 83 -10.04 15.46 -17.10
CA VAL A 83 -8.85 16.33 -17.07
C VAL A 83 -7.58 15.50 -16.85
N ILE A 84 -7.60 14.53 -15.93
CA ILE A 84 -6.45 13.62 -15.72
C ILE A 84 -6.12 12.85 -17.00
N ALA A 85 -7.14 12.34 -17.69
CA ALA A 85 -6.95 11.67 -18.98
C ALA A 85 -6.41 12.62 -20.06
N ALA A 86 -6.86 13.88 -20.08
CA ALA A 86 -6.37 14.88 -21.04
C ALA A 86 -4.90 15.26 -20.82
N ILE A 87 -4.39 15.19 -19.58
CA ILE A 87 -2.98 15.41 -19.26
C ILE A 87 -2.13 14.17 -19.62
N GLY A 88 -2.76 13.02 -19.87
CA GLY A 88 -2.08 11.78 -20.27
C GLY A 88 -1.54 10.94 -19.11
N VAL A 89 -1.94 11.25 -17.87
CA VAL A 89 -1.45 10.59 -16.63
C VAL A 89 -2.42 9.53 -16.12
N TRP A 90 -3.17 8.94 -17.05
CA TRP A 90 -4.27 8.01 -16.72
C TRP A 90 -3.76 6.72 -16.08
N THR A 91 -2.71 6.14 -16.67
CA THR A 91 -2.13 4.87 -16.23
C THR A 91 -1.60 5.00 -14.80
N GLU A 92 -0.85 6.06 -14.51
CA GLU A 92 -0.31 6.30 -13.18
C GLU A 92 -1.42 6.58 -12.16
N ALA A 93 -2.50 7.27 -12.57
CA ALA A 93 -3.67 7.45 -11.73
C ALA A 93 -4.37 6.12 -11.40
N MET A 94 -4.50 5.19 -12.35
CA MET A 94 -5.06 3.86 -12.09
C MET A 94 -4.17 3.02 -11.18
N THR A 95 -2.84 3.07 -11.36
CA THR A 95 -1.90 2.38 -10.46
C THR A 95 -1.98 2.92 -9.04
N THR A 96 -2.07 4.24 -8.84
CA THR A 96 -2.23 4.82 -7.50
C THR A 96 -3.56 4.41 -6.85
N LEU A 97 -4.67 4.41 -7.60
CA LEU A 97 -5.95 3.89 -7.13
C LEU A 97 -5.87 2.41 -6.76
N SER A 98 -5.15 1.61 -7.55
CA SER A 98 -4.94 0.19 -7.29
C SER A 98 -4.18 -0.04 -5.97
N LEU A 99 -3.10 0.71 -5.78
CA LEU A 99 -2.27 0.69 -4.56
C LEU A 99 -3.10 1.08 -3.33
N ILE A 100 -3.84 2.19 -3.40
CA ILE A 100 -4.67 2.68 -2.29
C ILE A 100 -5.76 1.67 -1.95
N THR A 101 -6.48 1.15 -2.94
CA THR A 101 -7.56 0.17 -2.73
C THR A 101 -7.01 -1.11 -2.09
N THR A 102 -5.89 -1.62 -2.59
CA THR A 102 -5.23 -2.80 -2.03
C THR A 102 -4.80 -2.54 -0.58
N ALA A 103 -4.18 -1.39 -0.31
CA ALA A 103 -3.78 -1.00 1.03
C ALA A 103 -4.97 -0.91 1.99
N ILE A 104 -6.10 -0.33 1.56
CA ILE A 104 -7.33 -0.25 2.37
C ILE A 104 -7.87 -1.64 2.69
N VAL A 105 -7.87 -2.57 1.73
CA VAL A 105 -8.33 -3.95 1.95
C VAL A 105 -7.47 -4.63 3.02
N PHE A 106 -6.14 -4.58 2.91
CA PHE A 106 -5.24 -5.17 3.93
C PHE A 106 -5.35 -4.47 5.28
N CYS A 107 -5.38 -3.13 5.28
CA CYS A 107 -5.52 -2.34 6.50
C CYS A 107 -6.84 -2.66 7.22
N THR A 108 -7.95 -2.79 6.49
CA THR A 108 -9.24 -3.15 7.09
C THR A 108 -9.23 -4.60 7.56
N ALA A 109 -8.70 -5.52 6.75
CA ALA A 109 -8.68 -6.95 7.07
C ALA A 109 -7.83 -7.28 8.31
N ILE A 110 -6.73 -6.57 8.54
CA ILE A 110 -5.83 -6.81 9.69
C ILE A 110 -6.14 -5.83 10.83
N GLY A 111 -6.37 -4.56 10.51
CA GLY A 111 -6.58 -3.48 11.46
C GLY A 111 -7.90 -3.61 12.22
N VAL A 112 -9.00 -4.01 11.56
CA VAL A 112 -10.30 -4.16 12.24
C VAL A 112 -10.25 -5.30 13.28
N PRO A 113 -9.80 -6.53 12.96
CA PRO A 113 -9.68 -7.59 13.97
C PRO A 113 -8.72 -7.22 15.11
N THR A 114 -7.58 -6.60 14.78
CA THR A 114 -6.60 -6.17 15.78
C THR A 114 -7.19 -5.11 16.71
N GLY A 115 -7.94 -4.14 16.16
CA GLY A 115 -8.64 -3.12 16.94
C GLY A 115 -9.69 -3.70 17.88
N ILE A 116 -10.47 -4.69 17.40
CA ILE A 116 -11.47 -5.39 18.24
C ILE A 116 -10.79 -6.16 19.38
N TRP A 117 -9.63 -6.80 19.13
CA TRP A 117 -8.87 -7.50 20.17
C TRP A 117 -8.29 -6.56 21.21
N CYS A 118 -7.76 -5.40 20.81
CA CYS A 118 -7.32 -4.37 21.73
C CYS A 118 -8.45 -3.88 22.66
N ALA A 119 -9.67 -3.77 22.15
CA ALA A 119 -10.83 -3.33 22.94
C ALA A 119 -11.26 -4.34 24.02
N ARG A 120 -10.88 -5.62 23.90
CA ARG A 120 -11.31 -6.69 24.80
C ARG A 120 -10.24 -7.11 25.82
N ASN A 121 -8.97 -6.75 25.63
CA ASN A 121 -7.89 -7.18 26.51
C ASN A 121 -6.82 -6.08 26.70
N ASP A 122 -6.72 -5.57 27.93
CA ASP A 122 -5.73 -4.55 28.32
C ASP A 122 -4.28 -5.01 28.11
N LYS A 123 -4.02 -6.33 28.13
CA LYS A 123 -2.68 -6.87 27.83
C LYS A 123 -2.30 -6.72 26.36
N VAL A 124 -3.27 -6.84 25.44
CA VAL A 124 -3.02 -6.65 23.99
C VAL A 124 -2.80 -5.16 23.72
N TRP A 125 -3.59 -4.30 24.36
CA TRP A 125 -3.41 -2.86 24.30
C TRP A 125 -2.01 -2.41 24.78
N SER A 126 -1.47 -2.99 25.86
CA SER A 126 -0.13 -2.61 26.36
C SER A 126 1.02 -2.97 25.41
N VAL A 127 0.86 -3.98 24.56
CA VAL A 127 1.89 -4.40 23.58
C VAL A 127 1.78 -3.63 22.28
N VAL A 128 0.56 -3.29 21.84
CA VAL A 128 0.34 -2.56 20.59
C VAL A 128 0.59 -1.06 20.77
N ARG A 129 0.35 -0.51 21.97
CA ARG A 129 0.59 0.91 22.28
C ARG A 129 1.99 1.43 21.89
N PRO A 130 3.12 0.79 22.23
CA PRO A 130 4.46 1.26 21.83
C PRO A 130 4.77 1.16 20.33
N VAL A 131 3.93 0.50 19.52
CA VAL A 131 4.05 0.47 18.05
C VAL A 131 3.20 1.59 17.42
N LEU A 132 2.14 2.03 18.12
CA LEU A 132 1.25 3.11 17.72
C LEU A 132 1.73 4.50 18.17
N ASP A 133 2.59 4.56 19.18
CA ASP A 133 3.22 5.78 19.73
C ASP A 133 4.61 5.97 19.12
#